data_AF-A0A1F3T186-F1
#
_entry.id   AF-A0A1F3T186-F1
#
_cell.length_a   1.000
_cell.length_b   1.000
_cell.length_c   1.000
_cell.angle_alpha   90.00
_cell.angle_beta   90.00
_cell.angle_gamma   90.00
#
_symmetry.space_group_name_H-M   'P 1'
#
loop_
_entity.id
_entity.type
_entity.pdbx_description
1 polymer ?
#
loop_
_entity_poly.entity_id
_entity_poly.type
_entity_poly.pdbx_seq_one_letter_code
_entity_poly.pdbx_strand_id
1 'polypeptide(L)'
;MAKKSKKFDLTHLVHAGYVKEGQPLYFVSDPSKTCVVTKHPSGEYKVSTDGKQLVTVHAFAQTCLGTEPPDHASKWLRTAENKTLYELWHAEEEESLAA
;
A
#
# COMPACT_ATOMS: atom_id res chain seq x y z
N MET A 1 -20.06 4.76 -17.38
CA MET A 1 -19.09 5.87 -17.52
C MET A 1 -17.70 5.26 -17.57
N ALA A 2 -16.82 5.74 -18.46
CA ALA A 2 -15.50 5.15 -18.69
C ALA A 2 -14.74 5.05 -17.36
N LYS A 3 -14.47 3.82 -16.91
CA LYS A 3 -13.75 3.48 -15.69
C LYS A 3 -12.33 4.03 -15.89
N LYS A 4 -12.07 5.27 -15.45
CA LYS A 4 -10.71 5.82 -15.42
C LYS A 4 -9.94 4.90 -14.49
N SER A 5 -9.12 3.99 -15.03
CA SER A 5 -8.17 3.22 -14.24
C SER A 5 -7.45 4.22 -13.34
N LYS A 6 -7.72 4.16 -12.02
CA LYS A 6 -7.04 4.99 -11.04
C LYS A 6 -5.56 4.75 -11.29
N LYS A 7 -4.81 5.81 -11.59
CA LYS A 7 -3.35 5.70 -11.75
C LYS A 7 -2.86 5.04 -10.47
N PHE A 8 -2.08 3.96 -10.59
CA PHE A 8 -1.56 3.24 -9.46
C PHE A 8 -0.80 4.23 -8.56
N ASP A 9 -1.41 4.57 -7.42
CA ASP A 9 -0.90 5.51 -6.43
C ASP A 9 -1.39 5.07 -5.06
N LEU A 10 -0.45 4.72 -4.19
CA LEU A 10 -0.72 4.28 -2.82
C LEU A 10 -0.47 5.40 -1.81
N THR A 11 0.00 6.55 -2.27
CA THR A 11 0.13 7.75 -1.45
C THR A 11 -1.23 8.12 -0.87
N HIS A 12 -2.30 7.98 -1.66
CA HIS A 12 -3.67 8.15 -1.20
C HIS A 12 -4.04 7.32 0.04
N LEU A 13 -3.61 6.05 0.13
CA LEU A 13 -3.96 5.17 1.26
C LEU A 13 -3.49 5.70 2.60
N VAL A 14 -2.37 6.41 2.58
CA VAL A 14 -1.80 7.06 3.74
C VAL A 14 -2.62 8.30 4.12
N HIS A 15 -2.97 9.13 3.14
CA HIS A 15 -3.80 10.32 3.36
C HIS A 15 -5.22 9.96 3.84
N ALA A 16 -5.79 8.87 3.32
CA ALA A 16 -7.08 8.32 3.75
C ALA A 16 -7.02 7.60 5.11
N GLY A 17 -5.83 7.46 5.71
CA GLY A 17 -5.65 6.88 7.04
C GLY A 17 -5.73 5.35 7.11
N TYR A 18 -5.77 4.66 5.96
CA TYR A 18 -5.67 3.19 5.88
C TYR A 18 -4.27 2.68 6.24
N VAL A 19 -3.25 3.53 6.03
CA VAL A 19 -1.86 3.23 6.34
C VAL A 19 -1.31 4.33 7.25
N LYS A 20 -0.89 3.95 8.47
CA LYS A 20 -0.43 4.87 9.51
C LYS A 20 1.05 4.69 9.82
N GLU A 21 1.65 5.70 10.46
CA GLU A 21 2.99 5.54 11.03
C GLU A 21 3.02 4.41 12.06
N GLY A 22 4.12 3.64 12.06
CA GLY A 22 4.31 2.47 12.92
C GLY A 22 3.56 1.23 12.44
N GLN A 23 2.76 1.32 11.38
CA GLN A 23 1.97 0.19 10.89
C GLN A 23 2.88 -0.83 10.19
N PRO A 24 2.89 -2.10 10.65
CA PRO A 24 3.59 -3.16 9.95
C PRO A 24 2.79 -3.61 8.72
N LEU A 25 3.50 -3.78 7.62
CA LEU A 25 3.06 -4.37 6.38
C LEU A 25 3.83 -5.68 6.17
N TYR A 26 3.14 -6.68 5.66
CA TYR A 26 3.65 -8.02 5.43
C TYR A 26 3.49 -8.36 3.97
N PHE A 27 4.47 -9.02 3.36
CA PHE A 27 4.26 -9.57 2.03
C PHE A 27 3.27 -10.73 2.09
N VAL A 28 2.28 -10.76 1.20
CA VAL A 28 1.35 -11.90 1.11
C VAL A 28 2.10 -13.15 0.65
N SER A 29 3.04 -13.02 -0.30
CA SER A 29 3.86 -14.13 -0.78
C SER A 29 4.89 -14.64 0.24
N ASP A 30 5.38 -13.78 1.15
CA ASP A 30 6.37 -14.15 2.16
C ASP A 30 6.18 -13.33 3.45
N PRO A 31 5.36 -13.80 4.40
CA PRO A 31 5.06 -13.06 5.62
C PRO A 31 6.26 -12.90 6.56
N SER A 32 7.36 -13.61 6.29
CA SER A 32 8.64 -13.48 7.00
C SER A 32 9.31 -12.12 6.76
N LYS A 33 9.03 -11.50 5.60
CA LYS A 33 9.48 -10.14 5.28
C LYS A 33 8.43 -9.14 5.75
N THR A 34 8.87 -8.26 6.63
CA THR A 34 8.02 -7.22 7.21
C THR A 34 8.60 -5.85 6.93
N CYS A 35 7.70 -4.90 6.78
CA CYS A 35 8.02 -3.52 6.47
C CYS A 35 7.23 -2.62 7.42
N VAL A 36 7.86 -1.58 7.96
CA VAL A 36 7.18 -0.67 8.89
C VAL A 36 7.04 0.69 8.23
N VAL A 37 5.84 1.23 8.24
CA VAL A 37 5.59 2.57 7.74
C VAL A 37 6.11 3.59 8.76
N THR A 38 6.87 4.57 8.32
CA THR A 38 7.52 5.59 9.15
C THR A 38 7.25 6.96 8.54
N LYS A 39 6.85 7.96 9.34
CA LYS A 39 6.70 9.31 8.83
C LYS A 39 8.07 9.98 8.78
N HIS A 40 8.43 10.46 7.60
CA HIS A 40 9.61 11.29 7.44
C HIS A 40 9.36 12.69 8.03
N PRO A 41 10.37 13.38 8.56
CA PRO A 41 10.23 14.77 9.04
C PRO A 41 9.72 15.76 7.98
N SER A 42 9.82 15.41 6.69
CA SER A 42 9.22 16.18 5.58
C SER A 42 7.68 16.07 5.50
N GLY A 43 7.05 15.22 6.31
CA GLY A 43 5.61 14.95 6.27
C GLY A 43 5.20 13.80 5.34
N GLU A 44 6.13 13.24 4.57
CA GLU A 44 5.90 12.08 3.70
C GLU A 44 5.97 10.76 4.48
N TYR A 45 5.20 9.77 4.05
CA TYR A 45 5.22 8.44 4.65
C TYR A 45 6.11 7.50 3.84
N LYS A 46 7.10 6.95 4.53
CA LYS A 46 8.09 6.04 3.97
C LYS A 46 7.90 4.65 4.56
N VAL A 47 8.34 3.63 3.84
CA VAL A 47 8.35 2.24 4.26
C VAL A 47 9.78 1.88 4.57
N SER A 48 9.99 1.35 5.78
CA SER A 48 11.25 0.84 6.30
C SER A 48 11.27 -0.68 6.26
N THR A 49 12.08 -1.28 5.40
CA THR A 49 12.26 -2.74 5.35
C THR A 49 13.55 -3.10 6.09
N ASP A 50 13.45 -3.86 7.19
CA ASP A 50 14.60 -4.31 8.00
C ASP A 50 15.59 -3.18 8.34
N GLY A 51 15.08 -1.97 8.60
CA GLY A 51 15.86 -0.77 8.93
C GLY A 51 16.78 -0.23 7.82
N LYS A 52 16.72 -0.74 6.60
CA LYS A 52 17.73 -0.46 5.54
C LYS A 52 17.25 0.44 4.41
N GLN A 53 15.97 0.44 4.06
CA GLN A 53 15.43 1.24 2.95
C GLN A 53 14.27 2.10 3.43
N LEU A 54 14.37 3.42 3.26
CA LEU A 54 13.32 4.41 3.52
C LEU A 54 12.84 4.99 2.19
N VAL A 55 11.91 4.31 1.53
CA VAL A 55 11.28 4.74 0.27
C VAL A 55 9.79 5.03 0.49
N THR A 56 9.12 5.80 -0.37
CA THR A 56 7.67 6.04 -0.19
C THR A 56 6.86 4.75 -0.34
N VAL A 57 5.66 4.67 0.25
CA VAL A 57 4.78 3.49 0.11
C VAL A 57 4.53 3.13 -1.36
N HIS A 58 4.35 4.15 -2.21
CA HIS A 58 4.20 3.96 -3.64
C HIS A 58 5.48 3.44 -4.31
N ALA A 59 6.64 4.06 -4.08
CA ALA A 59 7.91 3.61 -4.66
C ALA A 59 8.31 2.20 -4.18
N PHE A 60 8.01 1.88 -2.92
CA PHE A 60 8.17 0.55 -2.36
C PHE A 60 7.31 -0.47 -3.11
N ALA A 61 6.02 -0.18 -3.27
CA ALA A 61 5.13 -1.02 -4.02
C ALA A 61 5.58 -1.15 -5.48
N GLN A 62 6.04 -0.07 -6.13
CA GLN A 62 6.59 -0.17 -7.48
C GLN A 62 7.85 -1.05 -7.56
N THR A 63 8.70 -1.02 -6.53
CA THR A 63 9.90 -1.87 -6.47
C THR A 63 9.53 -3.35 -6.31
N CYS A 64 8.50 -3.65 -5.53
CA CYS A 64 8.08 -5.03 -5.25
C CYS A 64 7.14 -5.61 -6.30
N LEU A 65 6.27 -4.76 -6.86
CA LEU A 65 5.15 -5.14 -7.72
C LEU A 65 5.39 -4.79 -9.19
N GLY A 66 6.32 -3.87 -9.46
CA GLY A 66 6.54 -3.27 -10.77
C GLY A 66 5.80 -1.93 -10.93
N THR A 67 6.00 -1.30 -12.08
CA THR A 67 5.36 -0.01 -12.42
C THR A 67 3.85 -0.09 -12.62
N GLU A 68 3.30 -1.29 -12.78
CA GLU A 68 1.88 -1.57 -12.99
C GLU A 68 1.28 -2.25 -11.74
N PRO A 69 0.02 -1.95 -11.39
CA PRO A 69 -0.63 -2.63 -10.29
C PRO A 69 -0.75 -4.13 -10.63
N PRO A 70 -0.38 -5.05 -9.72
CA PRO A 70 -0.55 -6.48 -9.95
C PRO A 70 -2.01 -6.85 -10.18
N ASP A 71 -2.23 -7.76 -11.13
CA ASP A 71 -3.52 -8.35 -11.46
C ASP A 71 -4.13 -9.21 -10.33
N HIS A 72 -3.37 -9.59 -9.31
CA HIS A 72 -3.85 -10.48 -8.24
C HIS A 72 -3.46 -10.00 -6.84
N ALA A 73 -4.42 -9.96 -5.91
CA ALA A 73 -4.26 -9.51 -4.52
C ALA A 73 -3.14 -10.24 -3.77
N SER A 74 -2.90 -11.52 -4.08
CA SER A 74 -1.81 -12.31 -3.48
C SER A 74 -0.40 -11.79 -3.78
N LYS A 75 -0.24 -10.92 -4.77
CA LYS A 75 1.04 -10.28 -5.09
C LYS A 75 1.27 -9.03 -4.24
N TRP A 76 0.27 -8.55 -3.52
CA TRP A 76 0.34 -7.30 -2.77
C TRP A 76 0.87 -7.47 -1.34
N LEU A 77 1.05 -6.33 -0.67
CA LEU A 77 1.33 -6.26 0.76
C LEU A 77 0.01 -6.31 1.53
N ARG A 78 0.01 -6.94 2.70
CA ARG A 78 -1.11 -6.96 3.64
C ARG A 78 -0.78 -6.26 4.94
N THR A 79 -1.80 -5.74 5.58
CA THR A 79 -1.76 -5.19 6.93
C THR A 79 -1.87 -6.31 7.97
N ALA A 80 -1.64 -5.99 9.24
CA ALA A 80 -1.89 -6.90 10.35
C ALA A 80 -3.35 -7.39 10.41
N GLU A 81 -4.30 -6.61 9.88
CA GLU A 81 -5.72 -6.94 9.79
C GLU A 81 -6.04 -7.91 8.63
N ASN A 82 -5.03 -8.52 8.00
CA ASN A 82 -5.15 -9.36 6.80
C ASN A 82 -5.72 -8.66 5.56
N LYS A 83 -5.97 -7.35 5.59
CA LYS A 83 -6.38 -6.58 4.41
C LYS A 83 -5.17 -6.23 3.55
N THR A 84 -5.24 -6.56 2.26
CA THR A 84 -4.21 -6.18 1.29
C THR A 84 -4.29 -4.70 0.93
N LEU A 85 -3.16 -4.08 0.58
CA LEU A 85 -3.15 -2.71 0.06
C LEU A 85 -3.98 -2.60 -1.23
N TYR A 86 -4.13 -3.70 -1.99
CA TYR A 86 -5.06 -3.78 -3.12
C TYR A 86 -6.49 -3.56 -2.67
N GLU A 87 -6.96 -4.35 -1.69
CA GLU A 87 -8.31 -4.22 -1.14
C GLU A 87 -8.53 -2.82 -0.56
N LEU A 88 -7.55 -2.25 0.13
CA LEU A 88 -7.65 -0.90 0.67
C LEU A 88 -7.69 0.17 -0.43
N TRP A 89 -6.99 -0.06 -1.55
CA TRP A 89 -6.97 0.84 -2.70
C TRP A 89 -8.28 0.81 -3.49
N HIS A 90 -8.91 -0.36 -3.56
CA HIS A 90 -10.20 -0.58 -4.19
C HIS A 90 -11.41 -0.42 -3.24
N ALA A 91 -11.20 -0.35 -1.92
CA ALA A 91 -12.27 -0.23 -0.91
C ALA A 91 -13.18 0.98 -1.16
N GLU A 92 -12.61 2.10 -1.64
CA GLU A 92 -13.39 3.29 -1.97
C GLU A 92 -14.20 3.17 -3.27
N GLU A 93 -13.78 2.29 -4.20
CA GLU A 93 -14.60 2.03 -5.40
C GLU A 93 -15.86 1.25 -5.05
N GLU A 94 -15.78 0.37 -4.06
CA GLU A 94 -16.91 -0.43 -3.60
C GLU A 94 -17.89 0.42 -2.77
N GLU A 95 -17.39 1.32 -1.93
CA GLU A 95 -18.22 2.25 -1.16
C GLU A 95 -18.92 3.32 -2.04
N SER A 96 -18.28 3.75 -3.14
CA SER A 96 -18.91 4.67 -4.11
C SER A 96 -19.95 4.00 -5.02
N LEU A 97 -19.99 2.66 -5.11
CA LEU A 97 -21.03 1.92 -5.84
C LEU A 97 -22.26 1.59 -4.97
N ALA A 98 -22.13 1.73 -3.65
CA ALA A 98 -23.17 1.43 -2.67
C ALA A 98 -24.01 2.66 -2.25
N ALA A 99 -23.75 3.83 -2.83
CA ALA A 99 -24.42 5.10 -2.53
C ALA A 99 -25.36 5.57 -3.64
#